data_AF-A0A497BP77-F1
#
_entry.id   AF-A0A497BP77-F1
#
_cell.length_a   1.000
_cell.length_b   1.000
_cell.length_c   1.000
_cell.angle_alpha   90.00
_cell.angle_beta   90.00
_cell.angle_gamma   90.00
#
_symmetry.space_group_name_H-M   'P 1'
#
loop_
_entity.id
_entity.type
_entity.pdbx_description
1 polymer ?
#
loop_
_entity_poly.entity_id
_entity_poly.type
_entity_poly.pdbx_seq_one_letter_code
_entity_poly.pdbx_strand_id
1 'polypeptide(L)'
;MEKAERLGKLSPDERRRQREQEYSSIGRLLADKYLAGLALWQLEVELDKYTGEQRKLASSALLSRLADAIELGSPERLERALDGILALKQNEPGVAGIKDEIVRLLREYRQEEDRGKREAEESAREVLSRLGISGSAIGSVRPETIPECKQSLDDLARPYEQRLGELKARLAGLWQADTRKAQ
;
A
#
# COMPACT_ATOMS: atom_id res chain seq x y z
N MET A 1 -52.60 15.09 13.14
CA MET A 1 -51.26 14.86 13.71
C MET A 1 -50.74 13.51 13.21
N GLU A 2 -50.30 13.41 11.95
CA GLU A 2 -49.90 12.12 11.34
C GLU A 2 -48.69 12.27 10.40
N LYS A 3 -47.64 12.98 10.83
CA LYS A 3 -46.39 13.10 10.05
C LYS A 3 -45.10 12.97 10.89
N ALA A 4 -45.15 12.27 12.02
CA ALA A 4 -43.99 12.10 12.90
C ALA A 4 -43.52 10.63 13.09
N GLU A 5 -44.25 9.61 12.62
CA GLU A 5 -43.93 8.20 12.94
C GLU A 5 -43.23 7.41 11.82
N ARG A 6 -42.84 8.03 10.70
CA ARG A 6 -42.16 7.34 9.58
C ARG A 6 -40.64 7.53 9.50
N LEU A 7 -40.00 7.96 10.59
CA LEU A 7 -38.54 8.03 10.69
C LEU A 7 -38.09 7.19 11.87
N GLY A 8 -37.87 5.90 11.66
CA GLY A 8 -37.45 5.08 12.79
C GLY A 8 -37.30 3.61 12.50
N LYS A 9 -36.29 3.26 11.68
CA LYS A 9 -35.48 2.02 11.70
C LYS A 9 -34.85 1.85 10.31
N LEU A 10 -33.52 1.84 10.25
CA LEU A 10 -32.77 1.45 9.04
C LEU A 10 -33.31 0.12 8.51
N SER A 11 -33.48 0.04 7.20
CA SER A 11 -33.83 -1.19 6.49
C SER A 11 -32.75 -2.27 6.71
N PRO A 12 -33.06 -3.55 6.50
CA PRO A 12 -32.08 -4.63 6.64
C PRO A 12 -30.81 -4.41 5.80
N ASP A 13 -30.96 -3.89 4.57
CA ASP A 13 -29.84 -3.56 3.69
C ASP A 13 -29.01 -2.38 4.19
N GLU A 14 -29.65 -1.33 4.70
CA GLU A 14 -28.94 -0.19 5.28
C GLU A 14 -28.17 -0.59 6.55
N ARG A 15 -28.74 -1.45 7.40
CA ARG A 15 -28.03 -2.00 8.58
C ARG A 15 -26.86 -2.89 8.18
N ARG A 16 -26.97 -3.61 7.07
CA ARG A 16 -25.87 -4.43 6.55
C ARG A 16 -24.73 -3.54 6.06
N ARG A 17 -25.04 -2.55 5.21
CA ARG A 17 -24.06 -1.58 4.71
C ARG A 17 -23.37 -0.81 5.84
N GLN A 18 -24.13 -0.40 6.85
CA GLN A 18 -23.57 0.31 7.99
C GLN A 18 -22.59 -0.57 8.77
N ARG A 19 -22.92 -1.84 9.02
CA ARG A 19 -22.00 -2.79 9.66
C ARG A 19 -20.76 -3.05 8.81
N GLU A 20 -20.92 -3.26 7.51
CA GLU A 20 -19.79 -3.42 6.58
C GLU A 20 -18.85 -2.20 6.64
N GLN A 21 -19.41 -0.99 6.68
CA GLN A 21 -18.64 0.24 6.76
C GLN A 21 -17.97 0.44 8.12
N GLU A 22 -18.64 0.06 9.21
CA GLU A 22 -18.09 0.09 10.57
C GLU A 22 -16.86 -0.82 10.70
N TYR A 23 -17.01 -2.10 10.39
CA TYR A 23 -15.89 -3.06 10.48
C TYR A 23 -14.80 -2.79 9.46
N SER A 24 -15.13 -2.26 8.28
CA SER A 24 -14.13 -1.79 7.32
C SER A 24 -13.30 -0.63 7.88
N SER A 25 -13.95 0.33 8.55
CA SER A 25 -13.27 1.46 9.19
C SER A 25 -12.34 1.00 10.32
N ILE A 26 -12.79 0.02 11.12
CA ILE A 26 -11.96 -0.62 12.16
C ILE A 26 -10.72 -1.27 11.54
N GLY A 27 -10.90 -2.09 10.51
CA GLY A 27 -9.79 -2.76 9.83
C GLY A 27 -8.74 -1.78 9.29
N ARG A 28 -9.18 -0.69 8.65
CA ARG A 28 -8.29 0.37 8.17
C ARG A 28 -7.52 1.04 9.30
N LEU A 29 -8.20 1.38 10.39
CA LEU A 29 -7.56 2.00 11.56
C LEU A 29 -6.50 1.07 12.18
N LEU A 30 -6.79 -0.23 12.27
CA LEU A 30 -5.83 -1.22 12.78
C LEU A 30 -4.60 -1.32 11.87
N ALA A 31 -4.79 -1.33 10.55
CA ALA A 31 -3.68 -1.30 9.61
C ALA A 31 -2.83 -0.03 9.75
N ASP A 32 -3.45 1.15 9.86
CA ASP A 32 -2.71 2.40 10.03
C ASP A 32 -1.92 2.43 11.35
N LYS A 33 -2.49 1.94 12.46
CA LYS A 33 -1.76 1.78 13.74
C LYS A 33 -0.59 0.81 13.62
N TYR A 34 -0.81 -0.31 12.94
CA TYR A 34 0.24 -1.29 12.69
C TYR A 34 1.37 -0.68 11.86
N LEU A 35 1.08 -0.03 10.75
CA LEU A 35 2.07 0.68 9.92
C LEU A 35 2.80 1.78 10.71
N ALA A 36 2.14 2.41 11.69
CA ALA A 36 2.71 3.45 12.54
C ALA A 36 3.56 2.93 13.72
N GLY A 37 3.64 1.62 13.96
CA GLY A 37 4.51 1.09 15.02
C GLY A 37 3.90 0.04 15.93
N LEU A 38 2.58 -0.22 15.86
CA LEU A 38 1.95 -1.26 16.68
C LEU A 38 2.59 -2.63 16.41
N ALA A 39 2.86 -3.40 17.48
CA ALA A 39 3.43 -4.74 17.34
C ALA A 39 2.41 -5.73 16.78
N LEU A 40 2.88 -6.78 16.10
CA LEU A 40 2.01 -7.76 15.47
C LEU A 40 1.07 -8.46 16.47
N TRP A 41 1.59 -8.87 17.63
CA TRP A 41 0.76 -9.50 18.67
C TRP A 41 -0.36 -8.58 19.18
N GLN A 42 -0.13 -7.26 19.21
CA GLN A 42 -1.16 -6.28 19.60
C GLN A 42 -2.23 -6.17 18.51
N LEU A 43 -1.84 -6.26 17.24
CA LEU A 43 -2.78 -6.29 16.11
C LEU A 43 -3.71 -7.51 16.20
N GLU A 44 -3.16 -8.68 16.51
CA GLU A 44 -3.92 -9.91 16.70
C GLU A 44 -4.90 -9.79 17.87
N VAL A 45 -4.46 -9.27 19.01
CA VAL A 45 -5.31 -9.01 20.19
C VAL A 45 -6.47 -8.06 19.86
N GLU A 46 -6.22 -7.02 19.05
CA GLU A 46 -7.29 -6.10 18.62
C GLU A 46 -8.29 -6.79 17.68
N LEU A 47 -7.83 -7.68 16.79
CA LEU A 47 -8.71 -8.47 15.91
C LEU A 47 -9.51 -9.54 16.66
N ASP A 48 -8.97 -10.09 17.74
CA ASP A 48 -9.62 -11.10 18.60
C ASP A 48 -10.83 -10.58 19.36
N LYS A 49 -10.99 -9.26 19.47
CA LYS A 49 -12.22 -8.63 20.00
C LYS A 49 -13.43 -8.85 19.08
N TYR A 50 -13.21 -9.22 17.82
CA TYR A 50 -14.24 -9.45 16.83
C TYR A 50 -14.33 -10.93 16.46
N THR A 51 -15.54 -11.39 16.14
CA THR A 51 -15.81 -12.79 15.79
C THR A 51 -16.63 -12.90 14.51
N GLY A 52 -16.63 -14.09 13.91
CA GLY A 52 -17.46 -14.39 12.73
C GLY A 52 -17.31 -13.38 11.60
N GLU A 53 -18.44 -12.83 11.13
CA GLU A 53 -18.50 -11.89 10.02
C GLU A 53 -17.78 -10.56 10.31
N GLN A 54 -17.88 -10.06 11.55
CA GLN A 54 -17.23 -8.81 11.98
C GLN A 54 -15.72 -8.88 11.82
N ARG A 55 -15.13 -9.99 12.32
CA ARG A 55 -13.69 -10.25 12.19
C ARG A 55 -13.28 -10.34 10.73
N LYS A 56 -14.07 -11.03 9.89
CA LYS A 56 -13.79 -11.18 8.46
C LYS A 56 -13.75 -9.82 7.75
N LEU A 57 -14.75 -8.97 7.99
CA LEU A 57 -14.83 -7.63 7.40
C LEU A 57 -13.65 -6.75 7.84
N ALA A 58 -13.35 -6.73 9.15
CA ALA A 58 -12.21 -5.98 9.68
C ALA A 58 -10.87 -6.51 9.13
N SER A 59 -10.68 -7.83 9.09
CA SER A 59 -9.46 -8.46 8.56
C SER A 59 -9.27 -8.17 7.07
N SER A 60 -10.34 -8.23 6.28
CA SER A 60 -10.29 -7.94 4.84
C SER A 60 -9.93 -6.48 4.56
N ALA A 61 -10.51 -5.54 5.31
CA ALA A 61 -10.19 -4.13 5.19
C ALA A 61 -8.77 -3.81 5.67
N LEU A 62 -8.30 -4.47 6.73
CA LEU A 62 -6.93 -4.38 7.22
C LEU A 62 -5.95 -4.89 6.15
N LEU A 63 -6.15 -6.10 5.61
CA LEU A 63 -5.30 -6.68 4.57
C LEU A 63 -5.24 -5.81 3.31
N SER A 64 -6.38 -5.28 2.89
CA SER A 64 -6.45 -4.36 1.74
C SER A 64 -5.65 -3.09 2.01
N ARG A 65 -5.75 -2.52 3.21
CA ARG A 65 -4.99 -1.33 3.59
C ARG A 65 -3.49 -1.59 3.70
N LEU A 66 -3.07 -2.77 4.17
CA LEU A 66 -1.65 -3.16 4.17
C LEU A 66 -1.14 -3.34 2.74
N ALA A 67 -1.91 -4.00 1.87
CA ALA A 67 -1.54 -4.15 0.46
C ALA A 67 -1.40 -2.77 -0.20
N ASP A 68 -2.32 -1.84 0.05
CA ASP A 68 -2.27 -0.48 -0.47
C ASP A 68 -1.01 0.28 -0.03
N ALA A 69 -0.52 0.04 1.19
CA ALA A 69 0.68 0.66 1.74
C ALA A 69 2.01 0.15 1.14
N ILE A 70 1.97 -0.90 0.31
CA ILE A 70 3.13 -1.37 -0.44
C ILE A 70 3.38 -0.40 -1.61
N GLU A 71 4.52 0.28 -1.56
CA GLU A 71 4.95 1.32 -2.50
C GLU A 71 6.44 1.18 -2.82
N LEU A 72 6.88 1.61 -4.01
CA LEU A 72 8.27 1.47 -4.48
C LEU A 72 9.29 2.20 -3.57
N GLY A 73 8.91 3.36 -3.03
CA GLY A 73 9.81 4.28 -2.33
C GLY A 73 9.84 4.16 -0.80
N SER A 74 9.18 3.17 -0.19
CA SER A 74 9.11 3.06 1.28
C SER A 74 9.53 1.66 1.77
N PRO A 75 10.84 1.40 1.90
CA PRO A 75 11.41 0.12 2.37
C PRO A 75 10.81 -0.40 3.67
N GLU A 76 10.75 0.46 4.68
CA GLU A 76 10.37 0.09 6.03
C GLU A 76 8.87 -0.19 6.10
N ARG A 77 8.08 0.62 5.37
CA ARG A 77 6.63 0.46 5.29
C ARG A 77 6.25 -0.79 4.50
N LEU A 78 6.99 -1.10 3.45
CA LEU A 78 6.89 -2.32 2.66
C LEU A 78 7.08 -3.56 3.55
N GLU A 79 8.22 -3.67 4.23
CA GLU A 79 8.57 -4.85 5.04
C GLU A 79 7.48 -5.08 6.08
N ARG A 80 7.10 -4.01 6.77
CA ARG A 80 6.05 -4.05 7.78
C ARG A 80 4.71 -4.53 7.20
N ALA A 81 4.29 -3.95 6.06
CA ALA A 81 3.04 -4.34 5.40
C ALA A 81 3.03 -5.83 4.99
N LEU A 82 4.12 -6.30 4.39
CA LEU A 82 4.26 -7.70 3.96
C LEU A 82 4.25 -8.67 5.15
N ASP A 83 4.90 -8.32 6.25
CA ASP A 83 4.92 -9.15 7.45
C ASP A 83 3.54 -9.21 8.12
N GLY A 84 2.81 -8.10 8.13
CA GLY A 84 1.42 -8.08 8.61
C GLY A 84 0.50 -8.95 7.75
N ILE A 85 0.64 -8.89 6.43
CA ILE A 85 -0.13 -9.74 5.50
C ILE A 85 0.19 -11.22 5.71
N LEU A 86 1.48 -11.58 5.81
CA LEU A 86 1.89 -12.96 6.04
C LEU A 86 1.36 -13.51 7.35
N ALA A 87 1.45 -12.75 8.44
CA ALA A 87 0.95 -13.18 9.74
C ALA A 87 -0.54 -13.49 9.69
N LEU A 88 -1.33 -12.60 9.07
CA LEU A 88 -2.78 -12.78 8.96
C LEU A 88 -3.19 -13.88 7.98
N LYS A 89 -2.32 -14.23 7.03
CA LYS A 89 -2.60 -15.19 5.94
C LYS A 89 -1.56 -16.31 5.84
N GLN A 90 -0.98 -16.70 6.98
CA GLN A 90 0.09 -17.71 7.05
C GLN A 90 -0.28 -19.07 6.44
N ASN A 91 -1.58 -19.39 6.40
CA ASN A 91 -2.12 -20.64 5.85
C ASN A 91 -2.60 -20.51 4.40
N GLU A 92 -2.58 -19.32 3.79
CA GLU A 92 -3.06 -19.14 2.41
C GLU A 92 -1.97 -19.50 1.40
N PRO A 93 -2.19 -20.55 0.59
CA PRO A 93 -1.25 -20.92 -0.45
C PRO A 93 -1.13 -19.78 -1.48
N GLY A 94 0.10 -19.37 -1.76
CA GLY A 94 0.41 -18.34 -2.76
C GLY A 94 0.75 -16.96 -2.19
N VAL A 95 0.41 -16.64 -0.94
CA VAL A 95 0.79 -15.35 -0.32
C VAL A 95 2.30 -15.21 -0.22
N ALA A 96 3.00 -16.26 0.23
CA ALA A 96 4.46 -16.27 0.32
C ALA A 96 5.13 -16.08 -1.05
N GLY A 97 4.63 -16.76 -2.09
CA GLY A 97 5.15 -16.63 -3.45
C GLY A 97 4.98 -15.20 -4.00
N ILE A 98 3.82 -14.59 -3.79
CA ILE A 98 3.59 -13.20 -4.22
C ILE A 98 4.47 -12.22 -3.42
N LYS A 99 4.70 -12.46 -2.12
CA LYS A 99 5.66 -11.68 -1.33
C LYS A 99 7.05 -11.73 -1.96
N ASP A 100 7.55 -12.91 -2.30
CA ASP A 100 8.88 -13.08 -2.90
C ASP A 100 8.98 -12.36 -4.25
N GLU A 101 7.92 -12.39 -5.07
CA GLU A 101 7.83 -11.61 -6.31
C GLU A 101 7.90 -10.09 -6.05
N ILE A 102 7.17 -9.59 -5.05
CA ILE A 102 7.18 -8.16 -4.66
C ILE A 102 8.58 -7.75 -4.16
N VAL A 103 9.19 -8.55 -3.29
CA VAL A 103 10.54 -8.27 -2.75
C VAL A 103 11.58 -8.23 -3.88
N ARG A 104 11.48 -9.15 -4.84
CA ARG A 104 12.36 -9.17 -6.01
C ARG A 104 12.16 -7.93 -6.88
N LEU A 105 10.91 -7.60 -7.21
CA LEU A 105 10.56 -6.42 -8.01
C LEU A 105 11.14 -5.13 -7.40
N LEU A 106 11.04 -4.99 -6.08
CA LEU A 106 11.51 -3.80 -5.37
C LEU A 106 13.03 -3.74 -5.28
N ARG A 107 13.69 -4.89 -5.20
CA ARG A 107 15.15 -4.97 -5.32
C ARG A 107 15.62 -4.56 -6.71
N GLU A 108 14.98 -5.06 -7.76
CA GLU A 108 15.25 -4.68 -9.16
C GLU A 108 15.07 -3.17 -9.33
N TYR A 109 13.92 -2.63 -8.88
CA TYR A 109 13.64 -1.19 -8.95
C TYR A 109 14.71 -0.35 -8.25
N ARG A 110 15.13 -0.70 -7.02
CA ARG A 110 16.17 0.07 -6.31
C ARG A 110 17.49 0.14 -7.07
N GLN A 111 17.89 -0.96 -7.71
CA GLN A 111 19.14 -0.99 -8.48
C GLN A 111 19.05 -0.05 -9.70
N GLU A 112 17.94 -0.10 -10.41
CA GLU A 112 17.72 0.79 -11.56
C GLU A 112 17.48 2.25 -11.13
N GLU A 113 16.80 2.50 -10.02
CA GLU A 113 16.60 3.84 -9.46
C GLU A 113 17.93 4.46 -9.05
N ASP A 114 18.79 3.72 -8.35
CA ASP A 114 20.13 4.20 -7.96
C ASP A 114 20.99 4.53 -9.19
N ARG A 115 20.87 3.72 -10.25
CA ARG A 115 21.55 3.97 -11.52
C ARG A 115 20.99 5.21 -12.22
N GLY A 116 19.66 5.28 -12.38
CA GLY A 116 18.97 6.40 -13.01
C GLY A 116 19.23 7.71 -12.29
N LYS A 117 19.31 7.70 -10.95
CA LYS A 117 19.69 8.88 -10.15
C LYS A 117 21.10 9.36 -10.48
N ARG A 118 22.08 8.47 -10.60
CA ARG A 118 23.46 8.85 -10.99
C ARG A 118 23.51 9.43 -12.40
N GLU A 119 22.85 8.81 -13.36
CA GLU A 119 22.77 9.30 -14.74
C GLU A 119 22.06 10.66 -14.82
N ALA A 120 21.02 10.87 -14.01
CA ALA A 120 20.34 12.14 -13.85
C ALA A 120 21.24 13.20 -13.19
N GLU A 121 22.02 12.85 -12.17
CA GLU A 121 23.01 13.76 -11.56
C GLU A 121 24.07 14.20 -12.56
N GLU A 122 24.60 13.29 -13.38
CA GLU A 122 25.57 13.61 -14.43
C GLU A 122 24.96 14.53 -15.48
N SER A 123 23.75 14.20 -15.97
CA SER A 123 23.00 15.03 -16.93
C SER A 123 22.69 16.42 -16.39
N ALA A 124 22.29 16.50 -15.12
CA ALA A 124 22.02 17.77 -14.42
C ALA A 124 23.27 18.66 -14.38
N ARG A 125 24.45 18.07 -14.06
CA ARG A 125 25.72 18.80 -14.06
C ARG A 125 26.07 19.34 -15.43
N GLU A 126 25.84 18.57 -16.50
CA GLU A 126 26.07 19.04 -17.87
C GLU A 126 25.17 20.22 -18.24
N VAL A 127 23.88 20.14 -17.94
CA VAL A 127 22.92 21.22 -18.22
C VAL A 127 23.31 22.50 -17.48
N LEU A 128 23.62 22.41 -16.18
CA LEU A 128 24.04 23.55 -15.38
C LEU A 128 25.36 24.16 -15.88
N SER A 129 26.32 23.32 -16.29
CA SER A 129 27.57 23.79 -16.89
C SER A 129 27.33 24.55 -18.19
N ARG A 130 26.41 24.09 -19.06
CA ARG A 130 26.05 24.80 -20.31
C ARG A 130 25.39 26.14 -20.04
N LEU A 131 24.69 26.28 -18.92
CA LEU A 131 24.09 27.54 -18.46
C LEU A 131 25.10 28.49 -17.78
N GLY A 132 26.38 28.12 -17.73
CA GLY A 132 27.43 28.93 -17.08
C GLY A 132 27.37 28.90 -15.56
N ILE A 133 26.53 28.03 -14.97
CA ILE A 133 26.43 27.83 -13.53
C ILE A 133 27.58 26.89 -13.15
N SER A 134 28.60 27.42 -12.48
CA SER A 134 29.79 26.69 -12.07
C SER A 134 30.07 26.86 -10.57
N GLY A 135 30.74 25.87 -9.97
CA GLY A 135 31.12 25.88 -8.56
C GLY A 135 30.13 25.17 -7.64
N SER A 136 30.21 25.46 -6.33
CA SER A 136 29.46 24.79 -5.26
C SER A 136 27.92 24.84 -5.40
N ALA A 137 27.39 25.71 -6.26
CA ALA A 137 25.96 25.82 -6.57
C ALA A 137 25.41 24.60 -7.34
N ILE A 138 26.26 23.86 -8.07
CA ILE A 138 25.85 22.63 -8.79
C ILE A 138 25.50 21.51 -7.80
N GLY A 139 26.24 21.38 -6.69
CA GLY A 139 26.02 20.32 -5.69
C GLY A 139 24.72 20.47 -4.89
N SER A 140 24.11 21.66 -4.91
CA SER A 140 22.83 21.94 -4.24
C SER A 140 21.59 21.71 -5.09
N VAL A 141 21.74 21.52 -6.41
CA VAL A 141 20.61 21.27 -7.31
C VAL A 141 20.28 19.78 -7.29
N ARG A 142 19.07 19.48 -6.84
CA ARG A 142 18.50 18.13 -6.90
C ARG A 142 18.14 17.80 -8.36
N PRO A 143 18.61 16.69 -8.96
CA PRO A 143 18.29 16.33 -10.34
C PRO A 143 16.79 16.29 -10.62
N GLU A 144 15.99 15.95 -9.62
CA GLU A 144 14.52 15.87 -9.69
C GLU A 144 13.85 17.24 -9.91
N THR A 145 14.59 18.34 -9.74
CA THR A 145 14.11 19.70 -10.05
C THR A 145 14.30 20.08 -11.52
N ILE A 146 15.06 19.29 -12.27
CA ILE A 146 15.25 19.44 -13.72
C ILE A 146 14.20 18.57 -14.43
N PRO A 147 13.32 19.16 -15.26
CA PRO A 147 12.18 18.44 -15.86
C PRO A 147 12.57 17.17 -16.61
N GLU A 148 13.66 17.21 -17.38
CA GLU A 148 14.13 16.09 -18.19
C GLU A 148 14.59 14.92 -17.32
N CYS A 149 15.37 15.22 -16.28
CA CYS A 149 15.85 14.23 -15.30
C CYS A 149 14.68 13.61 -14.53
N LYS A 150 13.73 14.45 -14.08
CA LYS A 150 12.52 13.97 -13.41
C LYS A 150 11.71 13.06 -14.32
N GLN A 151 11.50 13.44 -15.58
CA GLN A 151 10.73 12.63 -16.53
C GLN A 151 11.39 11.28 -16.77
N SER A 152 12.71 11.22 -16.92
CA SER A 152 13.42 9.94 -17.07
C SER A 152 13.28 9.03 -15.84
N LEU A 153 13.33 9.59 -14.63
CA LEU A 153 13.09 8.83 -13.40
C LEU A 153 11.63 8.34 -13.29
N ASP A 154 10.67 9.18 -13.65
CA ASP A 154 9.25 8.81 -13.67
C ASP A 154 9.00 7.68 -14.70
N ASP A 155 9.57 7.79 -15.91
CA ASP A 155 9.47 6.79 -16.96
C ASP A 155 10.12 5.46 -16.56
N LEU A 156 11.23 5.51 -15.80
CA LEU A 156 11.89 4.34 -15.22
C LEU A 156 10.99 3.62 -14.20
N ALA A 157 10.24 4.36 -13.38
CA ALA A 157 9.38 3.79 -12.34
C ALA A 157 8.11 3.11 -12.89
N ARG A 158 7.51 3.65 -13.95
CA ARG A 158 6.24 3.17 -14.55
C ARG A 158 6.11 1.64 -14.70
N PRO A 159 7.06 0.91 -15.33
CA PRO A 159 6.92 -0.54 -15.49
C PRO A 159 6.90 -1.28 -14.14
N TYR A 160 7.60 -0.76 -13.12
CA TYR A 160 7.60 -1.34 -11.78
C TYR A 160 6.31 -1.04 -11.02
N GLU A 161 5.76 0.17 -11.18
CA GLU A 161 4.45 0.52 -10.62
C GLU A 161 3.34 -0.37 -11.18
N GLN A 162 3.36 -0.63 -12.50
CA GLN A 162 2.40 -1.52 -13.14
C GLN A 162 2.51 -2.95 -12.60
N ARG A 163 3.72 -3.53 -12.60
CA ARG A 163 3.97 -4.87 -12.05
C ARG A 163 3.57 -4.96 -10.57
N LEU A 164 3.86 -3.92 -9.79
CA LEU A 164 3.47 -3.87 -8.39
C LEU A 164 1.94 -3.84 -8.22
N GLY A 165 1.25 -3.07 -9.06
CA GLY A 165 -0.22 -3.02 -9.10
C GLY A 165 -0.84 -4.39 -9.40
N GLU A 166 -0.28 -5.14 -10.35
CA GLU A 166 -0.71 -6.51 -10.68
C GLU A 166 -0.50 -7.47 -9.50
N LEU A 167 0.64 -7.38 -8.79
CA LEU A 167 0.93 -8.19 -7.61
C LEU A 167 -0.01 -7.85 -6.44
N LYS A 168 -0.29 -6.55 -6.20
CA LYS A 168 -1.27 -6.09 -5.20
C LYS A 168 -2.68 -6.58 -5.52
N ALA A 169 -3.08 -6.58 -6.80
CA ALA A 169 -4.37 -7.13 -7.23
C ALA A 169 -4.45 -8.66 -7.02
N ARG A 170 -3.36 -9.40 -7.30
CA ARG A 170 -3.28 -10.84 -7.02
C ARG A 170 -3.41 -11.12 -5.52
N LEU A 171 -2.73 -10.36 -4.67
CA LEU A 171 -2.89 -10.45 -3.20
C LEU A 171 -4.35 -10.22 -2.79
N ALA A 172 -4.95 -9.12 -3.25
CA ALA A 172 -6.34 -8.79 -2.94
C ALA A 172 -7.33 -9.88 -3.37
N GLY A 173 -7.09 -10.52 -4.52
CA GLY A 173 -7.89 -11.62 -5.03
C GLY A 173 -7.97 -12.83 -4.07
N LEU A 174 -6.89 -13.11 -3.32
CA LEU A 174 -6.83 -14.26 -2.40
C LEU A 174 -7.82 -14.14 -1.24
N TRP A 175 -7.94 -12.96 -0.63
CA TRP A 175 -8.84 -12.78 0.52
C TRP A 175 -10.22 -12.23 0.16
N GLN A 176 -10.41 -11.69 -1.04
CA GLN A 176 -11.76 -11.38 -1.55
C GLN A 176 -12.54 -12.67 -1.92
N ALA A 177 -11.84 -13.75 -2.29
CA ALA A 177 -12.45 -15.05 -2.52
C ALA A 177 -13.06 -15.66 -1.24
N ASP A 178 -12.42 -15.45 -0.08
CA ASP A 178 -12.92 -15.90 1.23
C ASP A 178 -14.23 -15.21 1.65
N THR A 179 -14.37 -13.94 1.30
CA THR A 179 -15.62 -13.18 1.58
C THR A 179 -16.78 -13.60 0.69
N ARG A 180 -16.53 -14.17 -0.50
CA ARG A 180 -17.58 -14.63 -1.43
C ARG A 180 -18.01 -16.08 -1.22
N LYS A 181 -17.11 -16.96 -0.73
CA LYS A 181 -17.44 -18.38 -0.45
C LYS A 181 -18.39 -18.58 0.76
N ALA A 182 -18.69 -17.53 1.51
CA ALA A 182 -19.55 -17.57 2.68
C ALA A 182 -20.90 -16.85 2.50
N GLN A 183 -21.23 -16.44 1.27
CA GLN A 183 -22.56 -15.92 0.88
C GLN A 183 -23.44 -17.03 0.31
#